data_AF-A0A8J3IRA7-F1
#
_entry.id   AF-A0A8J3IRA7-F1
#
_cell.length_a   1.000
_cell.length_b   1.000
_cell.length_c   1.000
_cell.angle_alpha   90.00
_cell.angle_beta   90.00
_cell.angle_gamma   90.00
#
_symmetry.space_group_name_H-M   'P 1'
#
loop_
_entity.id
_entity.type
_entity.pdbx_description
1 polymer ?
#
loop_
_entity_poly.entity_id
_entity_poly.type
_entity_poly.pdbx_seq_one_letter_code
_entity_poly.pdbx_strand_id
1 'polypeptide(L)'
;MIEKLLDSHEQHLSQIQGEGLVPSHCDPNPGNVLATPTTAYLIDWDQLHLSDPVRDIAQVLWWQYPLSEWDELLTMFAVDLTNRQQRERFFLSVSIWSLRVALFFIQLSHEQYISEFLLDAQRTLHQELPNRLL
;
A
#
# COMPACT_ATOMS: atom_id res chain seq x y z
N MET A 1 -19.06 -6.44 4.62
CA MET A 1 -17.89 -6.65 3.75
C MET A 1 -16.63 -6.15 4.44
N ILE A 2 -16.57 -4.87 4.83
CA ILE A 2 -15.46 -4.28 5.60
C ILE A 2 -15.22 -5.03 6.91
N GLU A 3 -16.24 -5.33 7.71
CA GLU A 3 -16.12 -6.09 8.97
C GLU A 3 -15.40 -7.44 8.77
N LYS A 4 -15.85 -8.25 7.80
CA LYS A 4 -15.19 -9.53 7.47
C LYS A 4 -13.72 -9.37 7.10
N LEU A 5 -13.38 -8.26 6.44
CA LEU A 5 -12.01 -7.97 6.04
C LEU A 5 -11.17 -7.58 7.26
N LEU A 6 -11.71 -6.80 8.18
CA LEU A 6 -11.07 -6.48 9.47
C LEU A 6 -10.86 -7.74 10.32
N ASP A 7 -11.89 -8.57 10.47
CA ASP A 7 -11.82 -9.83 11.22
C ASP A 7 -10.71 -10.75 10.67
N SER A 8 -10.61 -10.86 9.34
CA SER A 8 -9.59 -11.66 8.69
C SER A 8 -8.17 -11.13 8.95
N HIS A 9 -7.98 -9.81 8.94
CA HIS A 9 -6.68 -9.22 9.29
C HIS A 9 -6.35 -9.46 10.76
N GLU A 10 -7.30 -9.25 11.67
CA GLU A 10 -7.09 -9.44 13.11
C GLU A 10 -6.58 -10.85 13.45
N GLN A 11 -7.16 -11.87 12.81
CA GLN A 11 -6.71 -13.26 12.97
C GLN A 11 -5.26 -13.48 12.49
N HIS A 12 -4.84 -12.76 11.45
CA HIS A 12 -3.52 -12.91 10.83
C HIS A 12 -2.44 -12.04 11.49
N LEU A 13 -2.80 -10.90 12.12
CA LEU A 13 -1.85 -9.94 12.71
C LEU A 13 -0.88 -10.60 13.71
N SER A 14 -1.34 -11.59 14.47
CA SER A 14 -0.50 -12.32 15.44
C SER A 14 0.68 -13.08 14.82
N GLN A 15 0.65 -13.31 13.50
CA GLN A 15 1.68 -14.05 12.75
C GLN A 15 2.69 -13.13 12.05
N ILE A 16 2.43 -11.82 12.07
CA ILE A 16 3.23 -10.81 11.38
C ILE A 16 4.27 -10.23 12.35
N GLN A 17 5.53 -10.27 11.93
CA GLN A 17 6.66 -9.74 12.70
C GLN A 17 7.18 -8.46 12.02
N GLY A 18 7.24 -7.38 12.78
CA GLY A 18 7.85 -6.13 12.33
C GLY A 18 9.38 -6.20 12.24
N GLU A 19 9.98 -5.28 11.52
CA GLU A 19 11.45 -5.19 11.29
C GLU A 19 12.02 -3.84 11.78
N GLY A 20 11.35 -3.24 12.77
CA GLY A 20 11.63 -1.88 13.21
C GLY A 20 10.84 -0.84 12.40
N LEU A 21 11.00 0.43 12.78
CA LEU A 21 10.31 1.54 12.14
C LEU A 21 11.32 2.49 11.48
N VAL A 22 10.97 3.02 10.32
CA VAL A 22 11.76 4.00 9.58
C VAL A 22 10.91 5.24 9.27
N PRO A 23 11.51 6.42 9.05
CA PRO A 23 10.77 7.56 8.52
C PRO A 23 10.13 7.20 7.18
N SER A 24 8.81 7.33 7.09
CA SER A 24 8.02 7.05 5.90
C SER A 24 7.15 8.25 5.56
N HIS A 25 6.99 8.54 4.27
CA HIS A 25 6.12 9.58 3.75
C HIS A 25 4.66 9.31 4.07
N CYS A 26 4.25 8.03 4.04
CA CYS A 26 2.91 7.55 4.40
C CYS A 26 1.76 7.96 3.48
N ASP A 27 2.05 8.69 2.41
CA ASP A 27 1.12 9.07 1.31
C ASP A 27 1.88 9.43 0.00
N PRO A 28 2.75 8.55 -0.54
CA PRO A 28 3.56 8.83 -1.73
C PRO A 28 2.75 8.68 -3.04
N ASN A 29 1.54 9.25 -3.11
CA ASN A 29 0.73 9.21 -4.33
C ASN A 29 1.34 10.06 -5.47
N PRO A 30 0.97 9.85 -6.75
CA PRO A 30 1.57 10.59 -7.87
C PRO A 30 1.42 12.11 -7.78
N GLY A 31 0.37 12.60 -7.12
CA GLY A 31 0.16 14.04 -6.89
C GLY A 31 1.21 14.66 -5.95
N ASN A 32 1.86 13.84 -5.13
CA ASN A 32 2.93 14.24 -4.21
C ASN A 32 4.35 14.02 -4.78
N VAL A 33 4.45 13.71 -6.08
CA VAL A 33 5.74 13.52 -6.78
C VAL A 33 5.94 14.62 -7.82
N LEU A 34 6.97 15.45 -7.63
CA LEU A 34 7.43 16.41 -8.62
C LEU A 34 8.58 15.82 -9.42
N ALA A 35 8.30 15.37 -10.63
CA ALA A 35 9.30 14.81 -11.54
C ALA A 35 9.93 15.91 -12.41
N THR A 36 11.25 15.85 -12.55
CA THR A 36 12.07 16.59 -13.50
C THR A 36 12.76 15.59 -14.44
N PRO A 37 13.37 16.03 -15.56
CA PRO A 37 14.08 15.11 -16.46
C PRO A 37 15.20 14.29 -15.80
N THR A 38 15.73 14.71 -14.65
CA THR A 38 16.88 14.06 -13.99
C THR A 38 16.62 13.60 -12.56
N THR A 39 15.49 13.96 -11.95
CA THR A 39 15.23 13.76 -10.52
C THR A 39 13.75 13.82 -10.22
N ALA A 40 13.30 13.13 -9.18
CA ALA A 40 11.99 13.29 -8.59
C ALA A 40 12.12 13.83 -7.15
N TYR A 41 11.18 14.68 -6.75
CA TYR A 41 11.06 15.20 -5.38
C TYR A 41 9.72 14.78 -4.80
N LEU A 42 9.73 14.32 -3.56
CA LEU A 42 8.51 14.11 -2.76
C LEU A 42 8.16 15.40 -2.00
N ILE A 43 6.89 15.76 -2.02
CA ILE A 43 6.30 16.91 -1.33
C ILE A 43 5.14 16.46 -0.45
N ASP A 44 4.60 17.37 0.37
CA ASP A 44 3.47 17.09 1.27
C ASP A 44 3.81 16.04 2.35
N TRP A 45 4.69 16.45 3.26
CA TRP A 45 5.22 15.61 4.33
C TRP A 45 4.35 15.60 5.61
N ASP A 46 3.12 16.10 5.55
CA ASP A 46 2.26 16.25 6.75
C ASP A 46 1.88 14.89 7.38
N GLN A 47 1.92 13.82 6.59
CA GLN A 47 1.67 12.46 7.06
C GLN A 47 2.93 11.72 7.51
N LEU A 48 4.11 12.34 7.48
CA LEU A 48 5.37 11.69 7.82
C LEU A 48 5.37 11.20 9.28
N HIS A 49 5.71 9.91 9.46
CA HIS A 49 5.97 9.32 10.76
C HIS A 49 6.83 8.06 10.63
N LEU A 50 7.22 7.50 11.78
CA LEU A 50 7.90 6.21 11.84
C LEU A 50 6.91 5.08 11.51
N SER A 51 7.19 4.30 10.47
CA SER A 51 6.32 3.23 9.97
C SER A 51 7.12 2.01 9.49
N ASP A 52 6.43 0.94 9.13
CA ASP A 52 7.02 -0.25 8.51
C ASP A 52 7.77 0.13 7.21
N PRO A 53 9.01 -0.35 7.01
CA PRO A 53 9.80 -0.07 5.81
C PRO A 53 9.12 -0.41 4.48
N VAL A 54 8.22 -1.40 4.45
CA VAL A 54 7.57 -1.82 3.19
C VAL A 54 6.39 -0.92 2.81
N ARG A 55 5.93 -0.06 3.71
CA ARG A 55 4.64 0.64 3.56
C ARG A 55 4.58 1.54 2.33
N ASP A 56 5.55 2.44 2.19
CA ASP A 56 5.52 3.44 1.11
C ASP A 56 5.67 2.74 -0.25
N ILE A 57 6.61 1.80 -0.37
CA ILE A 57 6.83 1.06 -1.62
C ILE A 57 5.62 0.18 -1.99
N ALA A 58 4.91 -0.37 -1.00
CA ALA A 58 3.68 -1.12 -1.26
C ALA A 58 2.59 -0.25 -1.91
N GLN A 59 2.42 0.99 -1.43
CA GLN A 59 1.47 1.92 -2.04
C GLN A 59 1.91 2.38 -3.42
N VAL A 60 3.20 2.70 -3.60
CA VAL A 60 3.75 3.12 -4.89
C VAL A 60 3.57 2.02 -5.94
N LEU A 61 3.99 0.78 -5.63
CA LEU A 61 3.92 -0.31 -6.58
C LEU A 61 2.49 -0.71 -6.93
N TRP A 62 1.60 -0.76 -5.94
CA TRP A 62 0.26 -1.30 -6.15
C TRP A 62 -0.55 -0.52 -7.19
N TRP A 63 -0.45 0.82 -7.17
CA TRP A 63 -1.28 1.68 -8.00
C TRP A 63 -0.54 2.40 -9.12
N GLN A 64 0.79 2.56 -9.04
CA GLN A 64 1.52 3.46 -9.95
C GLN A 64 2.38 2.74 -10.98
N TYR A 65 2.78 1.49 -10.73
CA TYR A 65 3.75 0.77 -11.57
C TYR A 65 3.22 -0.58 -12.09
N PRO A 66 3.42 -0.91 -13.37
CA PRO A 66 3.03 -2.20 -13.92
C PRO A 66 3.85 -3.33 -13.28
N LEU A 67 3.26 -4.53 -13.15
CA LEU A 67 3.91 -5.69 -12.53
C LEU A 67 5.29 -6.03 -13.13
N SER A 68 5.51 -5.71 -14.42
CA SER A 68 6.80 -5.93 -15.09
C SER A 68 7.97 -5.12 -14.50
N GLU A 69 7.69 -4.05 -13.76
CA GLU A 69 8.69 -3.17 -13.15
C GLU A 69 8.88 -3.42 -11.65
N TRP A 70 8.06 -4.31 -11.06
CA TRP A 70 8.08 -4.53 -9.61
C TRP A 70 9.39 -5.13 -9.12
N ASP A 71 9.96 -6.11 -9.82
CA ASP A 71 11.17 -6.81 -9.38
C ASP A 71 12.36 -5.85 -9.21
N GLU A 72 12.52 -4.90 -10.15
CA GLU A 72 13.58 -3.89 -10.09
C GLU A 72 13.38 -2.93 -8.91
N LEU A 73 12.16 -2.42 -8.74
CA LEU A 73 11.84 -1.48 -7.67
C LEU A 73 11.91 -2.14 -6.29
N LEU A 74 11.37 -3.35 -6.13
CA LEU A 74 11.48 -4.13 -4.89
C LEU A 74 12.94 -4.34 -4.50
N THR A 75 13.80 -4.68 -5.47
CA THR A 75 15.26 -4.81 -5.26
C THR A 75 15.89 -3.50 -4.80
N MET A 76 15.53 -2.37 -5.42
CA MET A 76 16.04 -1.04 -5.07
C MET A 76 15.71 -0.62 -3.63
N PHE A 77 14.53 -1.00 -3.14
CA PHE A 77 14.06 -0.72 -1.79
C PHE A 77 14.40 -1.83 -0.78
N ALA A 78 15.19 -2.83 -1.18
CA ALA A 78 15.55 -3.99 -0.36
C ALA A 78 14.34 -4.74 0.22
N VAL A 79 13.25 -4.81 -0.56
CA VAL A 79 12.05 -5.58 -0.23
C VAL A 79 12.04 -6.88 -1.06
N ASP A 80 11.83 -8.00 -0.37
CA ASP A 80 11.78 -9.34 -0.94
C ASP A 80 10.41 -9.97 -0.63
N LEU A 81 9.53 -10.06 -1.63
CA LEU A 81 8.22 -10.70 -1.47
C LEU A 81 8.28 -12.23 -1.41
N THR A 82 9.43 -12.86 -1.64
CA THR A 82 9.60 -14.29 -1.36
C THR A 82 9.71 -14.53 0.15
N ASN A 83 10.25 -13.56 0.90
CA ASN A 83 10.22 -13.54 2.35
C ASN A 83 8.77 -13.39 2.84
N ARG A 84 8.29 -14.39 3.59
CA ARG A 84 6.91 -14.40 4.10
C ARG A 84 6.58 -13.15 4.90
N GLN A 85 7.44 -12.71 5.82
CA GLN A 85 7.11 -11.59 6.71
C GLN A 85 7.00 -10.27 5.96
N GLN A 86 7.92 -10.00 5.03
CA GLN A 86 7.84 -8.80 4.19
C GLN A 86 6.62 -8.85 3.26
N ARG A 87 6.30 -10.03 2.71
CA ARG A 87 5.10 -10.23 1.90
C ARG A 87 3.81 -9.94 2.68
N GLU A 88 3.64 -10.50 3.88
CA GLU A 88 2.46 -10.24 4.71
C GLU A 88 2.33 -8.74 5.03
N ARG A 89 3.43 -8.06 5.38
CA ARG A 89 3.44 -6.62 5.67
C ARG A 89 3.12 -5.76 4.45
N PHE A 90 3.60 -6.17 3.27
CA PHE A 90 3.29 -5.52 1.99
C PHE A 90 1.78 -5.56 1.72
N PHE A 91 1.17 -6.75 1.72
CA PHE A 91 -0.26 -6.89 1.46
C PHE A 91 -1.13 -6.24 2.55
N LEU A 92 -0.73 -6.32 3.81
CA LEU A 92 -1.41 -5.61 4.90
C LEU A 92 -1.37 -4.09 4.70
N SER A 93 -0.23 -3.55 4.28
CA SER A 93 -0.06 -2.11 4.04
C SER A 93 -0.99 -1.62 2.93
N VAL A 94 -1.09 -2.37 1.83
CA VAL A 94 -2.04 -2.11 0.74
C VAL A 94 -3.47 -2.18 1.27
N SER A 95 -3.81 -3.23 2.01
CA SER A 95 -5.19 -3.43 2.50
C SER A 95 -5.66 -2.28 3.40
N ILE A 96 -4.79 -1.85 4.33
CA ILE A 96 -5.06 -0.72 5.22
C ILE A 96 -5.27 0.57 4.44
N TRP A 97 -4.43 0.82 3.42
CA TRP A 97 -4.57 2.02 2.58
C TRP A 97 -5.85 2.00 1.77
N SER A 98 -6.13 0.89 1.09
CA SER A 98 -7.37 0.65 0.35
C SER A 98 -8.60 0.88 1.21
N LEU A 99 -8.63 0.31 2.42
CA LEU A 99 -9.71 0.53 3.37
C LEU A 99 -9.83 2.00 3.78
N ARG A 100 -8.72 2.67 4.09
CA ARG A 100 -8.71 4.09 4.47
C ARG A 100 -9.31 4.97 3.37
N VAL A 101 -8.91 4.76 2.12
CA VAL A 101 -9.42 5.53 0.98
C VAL A 101 -10.89 5.21 0.72
N ALA A 102 -11.30 3.95 0.80
CA ALA A 102 -12.71 3.57 0.69
C ALA A 102 -13.57 4.25 1.77
N LEU A 103 -13.13 4.25 3.03
CA LEU A 103 -13.83 4.90 4.14
C LEU A 103 -13.91 6.43 3.95
N PHE A 104 -12.85 7.05 3.44
CA PHE A 104 -12.84 8.46 3.09
C PHE A 104 -13.91 8.80 2.03
N PHE A 105 -14.01 8.01 0.96
CA PHE A 105 -15.03 8.23 -0.07
C PHE A 105 -16.45 7.91 0.40
N ILE A 106 -16.63 6.95 1.30
CA ILE A 106 -17.91 6.72 1.99
C ILE A 106 -18.33 7.99 2.73
N GLN A 107 -17.41 8.60 3.51
CA GLN A 107 -17.69 9.80 4.27
C GLN A 107 -18.05 11.00 3.37
N LEU A 108 -17.47 11.09 2.18
CA LEU A 108 -17.77 12.13 1.20
C LEU A 108 -19.01 11.85 0.33
N SER A 109 -19.64 10.67 0.45
CA SER A 109 -20.74 10.23 -0.44
C SER A 109 -20.34 10.13 -1.92
N HIS A 110 -19.08 9.78 -2.20
CA HIS A 110 -18.53 9.65 -3.56
C HIS A 110 -18.38 8.18 -3.94
N GLU A 111 -19.46 7.58 -4.46
CA GLU A 111 -19.57 6.12 -4.58
C GLU A 111 -18.63 5.47 -5.62
N GLN A 112 -18.23 6.22 -6.65
CA GLN A 112 -17.50 5.69 -7.81
C GLN A 112 -16.18 4.99 -7.45
N TYR A 113 -15.49 5.45 -6.39
CA TYR A 113 -14.17 4.94 -6.03
C TYR A 113 -14.22 3.89 -4.91
N ILE A 114 -15.35 3.79 -4.18
CA ILE A 114 -15.46 2.93 -3.00
C ILE A 114 -15.29 1.45 -3.38
N SER A 115 -16.00 1.00 -4.41
CA SER A 115 -15.95 -0.40 -4.85
C SER A 115 -14.55 -0.83 -5.26
N GLU A 116 -13.80 0.08 -5.89
CA GLU A 116 -12.50 -0.21 -6.46
C GLU A 116 -11.45 -0.45 -5.40
N PHE A 117 -11.38 0.44 -4.39
CA PHE A 117 -10.47 0.23 -3.26
C PHE A 117 -10.91 -0.94 -2.38
N LEU A 118 -12.20 -1.19 -2.21
CA LEU A 118 -12.66 -2.37 -1.45
C LEU A 118 -12.32 -3.69 -2.15
N LEU A 119 -12.33 -3.73 -3.49
CA LEU A 119 -11.86 -4.88 -4.27
C LEU A 119 -10.35 -5.08 -4.08
N ASP A 120 -9.56 -4.01 -4.12
CA ASP A 120 -8.12 -4.10 -3.87
C ASP A 120 -7.83 -4.62 -2.45
N ALA A 121 -8.55 -4.13 -1.44
CA ALA A 121 -8.44 -4.65 -0.07
C ALA A 121 -8.79 -6.15 0.01
N GLN A 122 -9.74 -6.64 -0.78
CA GLN A 122 -10.08 -8.07 -0.81
C GLN A 122 -8.98 -8.90 -1.48
N ARG A 123 -8.39 -8.41 -2.58
CA ARG A 123 -7.28 -9.09 -3.26
C ARG A 123 -6.11 -9.36 -2.30
N THR A 124 -5.81 -8.42 -1.42
CA THR A 124 -4.71 -8.58 -0.46
C THR A 124 -4.92 -9.73 0.53
N LEU A 125 -6.18 -10.09 0.86
CA LEU A 125 -6.48 -11.25 1.72
C LEU A 125 -6.01 -12.56 1.09
N HIS A 126 -6.05 -12.63 -0.24
CA HIS A 126 -5.61 -13.78 -1.02
C HIS A 126 -4.19 -13.60 -1.58
N GLN A 127 -3.50 -12.51 -1.20
CA GLN A 127 -2.19 -12.12 -1.73
C GLN A 127 -2.18 -12.06 -3.28
N GLU A 128 -3.30 -11.67 -3.87
CA GLU A 128 -3.45 -11.48 -5.31
C GLU A 128 -2.88 -10.11 -5.71
N LEU A 129 -2.04 -10.10 -6.75
CA LEU A 129 -1.47 -8.87 -7.30
C LEU A 129 -2.53 -8.00 -7.99
N PRO A 130 -2.32 -6.67 -8.09
CA PRO A 130 -3.23 -5.79 -8.79
C PRO A 130 -3.33 -6.15 -10.27
N ASN A 131 -4.51 -5.91 -10.85
CA ASN A 131 -4.78 -6.15 -12.27
C ASN A 131 -4.98 -4.85 -13.07
N ARG A 132 -4.71 -3.70 -12.45
CA ARG A 132 -4.82 -2.35 -13.02
C ARG A 132 -3.92 -1.37 -12.26
N LEU A 133 -3.74 -0.20 -12.85
CA LEU A 133 -3.14 0.98 -12.22
C LEU A 133 -4.25 2.03 -11.99
N LEU A 134 -4.01 3.00 -11.09
CA LEU A 134 -4.92 4.12 -10.81
C LEU A 134 -4.35 5.45 -11.31
#